data_AF-A0A7W5FJV4-F1
#
_entry.id   AF-A0A7W5FJV4-F1
#
_cell.length_a   1.000
_cell.length_b   1.000
_cell.length_c   1.000
_cell.angle_alpha   90.00
_cell.angle_beta   90.00
_cell.angle_gamma   90.00
#
_symmetry.space_group_name_H-M   'P 1'
#
loop_
_entity.id
_entity.type
_entity.pdbx_description
1 polymer ?
#
loop_
_entity_poly.entity_id
_entity_poly.type
_entity_poly.pdbx_seq_one_letter_code
_entity_poly.pdbx_strand_id
1 'polypeptide(L)' 'MVIIRAVFFDVGGTILDESREFAAWADWLGVPRHTLSAVFGAVIVLCQ' A
#
# COMPACT_ATOMS: atom_id res chain seq x y z
N MET A 1 -24.56 -25.56 -1.57
CA MET A 1 -23.92 -24.74 -0.52
C MET A 1 -22.43 -24.99 -0.57
N VAL A 2 -21.60 -23.96 -0.67
CA VAL A 2 -20.14 -24.11 -0.73
C VAL A 2 -19.58 -24.01 0.69
N ILE A 3 -18.68 -24.92 1.05
CA ILE A 3 -17.95 -24.89 2.32
C ILE A 3 -16.53 -24.40 2.01
N ILE A 4 -16.17 -23.21 2.52
CA ILE A 4 -14.79 -22.73 2.48
C ILE A 4 -14.00 -23.47 3.57
N ARG A 5 -12.95 -24.17 3.16
CA ARG A 5 -12.12 -24.99 4.06
C ARG A 5 -10.89 -24.25 4.61
N ALA A 6 -10.43 -23.22 3.92
CA ALA A 6 -9.27 -22.42 4.30
C ALA A 6 -9.34 -21.05 3.62
N VAL A 7 -8.72 -20.05 4.26
CA VAL A 7 -8.55 -18.69 3.74
C VAL A 7 -7.10 -18.29 4.00
N PHE A 8 -6.47 -17.68 3.00
CA PHE A 8 -5.14 -17.10 3.11
C PHE A 8 -5.25 -15.60 2.89
N PHE A 9 -4.61 -14.86 3.78
CA PHE A 9 -4.53 -13.42 3.70
C PHE A 9 -3.09 -13.03 3.45
N ASP A 10 -2.90 -12.03 2.59
CA ASP A 10 -1.63 -11.32 2.55
C ASP A 10 -1.45 -10.53 3.85
N VAL A 11 -0.21 -10.24 4.22
CA VAL A 11 0.08 -9.53 5.46
C VAL A 11 0.01 -8.02 5.26
N GLY A 12 0.47 -7.49 4.12
CA GLY A 12 0.53 -6.05 3.83
C GLY A 12 -0.85 -5.42 3.68
N GLY A 13 -1.18 -4.92 2.48
CA GLY A 13 -2.44 -4.22 2.20
C GLY A 13 -3.75 -4.99 2.45
N THR A 14 -3.70 -6.18 3.05
CA THR A 14 -4.86 -6.94 3.52
C THR A 14 -5.03 -6.91 5.04
N ILE A 15 -3.98 -7.16 5.84
CA ILE A 15 -4.10 -7.20 7.31
C ILE A 15 -3.47 -5.95 7.96
N LEU A 16 -2.41 -5.41 7.39
CA LEU A 16 -1.73 -4.23 7.90
C LEU A 16 -2.26 -2.95 7.23
N ASP A 17 -2.41 -1.91 8.04
CA ASP A 17 -2.57 -0.53 7.55
C ASP A 17 -1.18 0.09 7.40
N GLU A 18 -0.74 0.24 6.15
CA GLU A 18 0.58 0.78 5.80
C GLU A 18 0.60 2.31 5.70
N SER A 19 -0.51 2.99 6.04
CA SER A 19 -0.63 4.45 5.95
C SER A 19 0.42 5.19 6.78
N ARG A 20 0.80 4.64 7.93
CA ARG A 20 1.78 5.26 8.84
C ARG A 20 3.19 5.17 8.26
N GLU A 21 3.52 4.05 7.65
CA GLU A 21 4.79 3.80 6.99
C GLU A 21 4.92 4.74 5.79
N PHE A 22 3.92 4.79 4.91
CA PHE A 22 3.92 5.73 3.77
C PHE A 22 3.93 7.21 4.21
N ALA A 23 3.28 7.55 5.33
CA ALA A 23 3.39 8.88 5.92
C ALA A 23 4.81 9.20 6.38
N ALA A 24 5.49 8.26 7.06
CA ALA A 24 6.88 8.45 7.48
C ALA A 24 7.83 8.62 6.30
N TRP A 25 7.61 7.89 5.20
CA TRP A 25 8.36 8.10 3.95
C TRP A 25 8.11 9.49 3.35
N ALA A 26 6.87 9.97 3.33
CA ALA A 26 6.54 11.31 2.83
C ALA A 26 7.21 12.40 3.68
N ASP A 27 7.17 12.23 5.00
CA ASP A 27 7.78 13.15 5.97
C ASP A 27 9.33 13.15 5.81
N TRP A 28 9.95 11.98 5.60
CA TRP A 28 11.39 11.85 5.35
C TRP A 28 11.83 12.51 4.04
N LEU A 29 11.02 12.39 2.99
CA LEU A 29 11.27 13.00 1.68
C LEU A 29 10.87 14.48 1.61
N GLY A 30 10.18 15.00 2.62
CA GLY A 30 9.68 16.38 2.66
C GLY A 30 8.59 16.67 1.62
N VAL A 31 7.79 15.68 1.23
CA VAL A 31 6.72 15.82 0.23
C VAL A 31 5.33 15.62 0.85
N PRO A 32 4.26 16.22 0.30
CA PRO A 32 2.90 15.95 0.77
C PRO A 32 2.53 14.48 0.58
N ARG A 33 1.81 13.90 1.56
CA ARG A 33 1.46 12.47 1.59
C ARG A 33 0.73 11.99 0.33
N HIS A 34 -0.28 12.75 -0.12
CA HIS A 34 -1.00 12.40 -1.35
C HIS A 34 -0.16 12.57 -2.61
N THR A 35 0.81 13.48 -2.60
CA THR A 35 1.78 13.63 -3.71
C THR A 35 2.67 12.40 -3.79
N LEU A 36 3.15 11.89 -2.65
CA LEU A 36 3.92 10.64 -2.62
C LEU A 36 3.11 9.48 -3.21
N SER A 37 1.87 9.28 -2.76
CA SER A 37 0.99 8.21 -3.26
C SER A 37 0.74 8.32 -4.77
N ALA A 38 0.51 9.55 -5.29
CA ALA A 38 0.28 9.77 -6.71
C ALA A 38 1.51 9.41 -7.56
N VAL A 39 2.71 9.81 -7.13
CA VAL A 39 3.96 9.50 -7.83
C VAL A 39 4.28 8.01 -7.76
N PHE A 40 4.12 7.37 -6.59
CA PHE A 40 4.32 5.92 -6.45
C PHE A 40 3.38 5.13 -7.36
N GLY A 41 2.10 5.49 -7.41
CA GLY A 41 1.13 4.86 -8.32
C GLY A 41 1.53 5.03 -9.79
N ALA A 42 2.01 6.20 -10.17
CA ALA A 42 2.51 6.46 -11.53
C ALA A 42 3.76 5.63 -11.86
N VAL A 43 4.70 5.45 -10.92
CA VAL A 43 5.89 4.61 -11.14
C VAL A 43 5.50 3.14 -11.30
N ILE A 44 4.64 2.61 -10.42
CA ILE A 44 4.22 1.21 -10.47
C ILE A 44 3.55 0.89 -11.81
N VAL A 45 2.63 1.76 -12.27
CA VAL A 45 1.93 1.51 -13.55
C VAL A 45 2.86 1.63 -14.76
N LEU A 46 3.94 2.39 -14.67
CA LEU A 46 4.93 2.53 -15.76
C LEU A 46 5.95 1.39 -15.79
N CYS A 47 6.16 0.68 -14.68
CA CYS A 47 7.09 -0.43 -14.57
C CYS A 47 6.44 -1.82 -14.81
N GLN A 48 5.12 -1.87 -14.96
CA GLN A 48 4.36 -3.08 -15.28
C GLN A 48 4.03 -3.15 -16.78
#